data_AF-A0A1Y3BJL1-F1
#
_entry.id   AF-A0A1Y3BJL1-F1
#
_cell.length_a   1.000
_cell.length_b   1.000
_cell.length_c   1.000
_cell.angle_alpha   90.00
_cell.angle_beta   90.00
_cell.angle_gamma   90.00
#
_symmetry.space_group_name_H-M   'P 1'
#
loop_
_entity.id
_entity.type
_entity.pdbx_description
1 polymer ?
#
loop_
_entity_poly.entity_id
_entity_poly.type
_entity_poly.pdbx_seq_one_letter_code
_entity_poly.pdbx_strand_id
1 'polypeptide(L)'
;MNDSLQTNVFVRYPPESIACACIHLSSRVLRVPLPSQPLWYEMFNVDSESIEDICKSILMLYTRKPLDQEELETKVDQARQKLEAEKIKARALAQRSNLLSTDAINSPVLIDSRSNSPSIVGNDNIANKNKNIESVSE
;
A
#
# COMPACT_ATOMS: atom_id res chain seq x y z
N MET A 1 -20.55 5.68 9.92
CA MET A 1 -20.32 5.01 8.62
C MET A 1 -18.92 5.27 8.10
N ASN A 2 -18.42 6.50 8.07
CA ASN A 2 -17.07 6.80 7.55
C ASN A 2 -15.96 5.90 8.13
N ASP A 3 -16.04 5.54 9.41
CA ASP A 3 -15.07 4.67 10.05
C ASP A 3 -15.04 3.25 9.46
N SER A 4 -16.17 2.74 8.95
CA SER A 4 -16.20 1.42 8.33
C SER A 4 -15.37 1.35 7.05
N LEU A 5 -15.13 2.48 6.37
CA LEU A 5 -14.24 2.57 5.19
C LEU A 5 -12.76 2.36 5.54
N GLN A 6 -12.38 2.55 6.80
CA GLN A 6 -11.02 2.30 7.28
C GLN A 6 -10.78 0.83 7.68
N THR A 7 -11.76 -0.04 7.40
CA THR A 7 -11.72 -1.49 7.65
C THR A 7 -11.98 -2.26 6.36
N ASN A 8 -11.97 -3.59 6.43
CA ASN A 8 -12.29 -4.45 5.29
C ASN A 8 -13.77 -4.91 5.26
N VAL A 9 -14.67 -4.32 6.04
CA VAL A 9 -16.05 -4.82 6.14
C VAL A 9 -16.84 -4.71 4.82
N PHE A 10 -16.52 -3.73 3.96
CA PHE A 10 -17.15 -3.55 2.64
C PHE A 10 -16.85 -4.68 1.64
N VAL A 11 -15.82 -5.50 1.89
CA VAL A 11 -15.53 -6.69 1.06
C VAL A 11 -15.99 -7.99 1.72
N ARG A 12 -16.52 -7.93 2.95
CA ARG A 12 -16.93 -9.10 3.73
C ARG A 12 -18.44 -9.18 3.95
N TYR A 13 -19.12 -8.04 4.01
CA TYR A 13 -20.53 -7.95 4.38
C TYR A 13 -21.31 -7.12 3.37
N PRO A 14 -22.61 -7.41 3.19
CA PRO A 14 -23.48 -6.62 2.33
C PRO A 14 -23.73 -5.22 2.93
N PRO A 15 -24.09 -4.22 2.10
CA PRO A 15 -24.28 -2.84 2.56
C PRO A 15 -25.37 -2.71 3.64
N GLU A 16 -26.40 -3.55 3.60
CA GLU A 16 -27.47 -3.60 4.60
C GLU A 16 -26.93 -3.93 6.00
N SER A 17 -26.04 -4.94 6.11
CA SER A 17 -25.39 -5.31 7.38
C SER A 17 -24.49 -4.19 7.91
N ILE A 18 -23.76 -3.52 7.01
CA ILE A 18 -22.89 -2.38 7.38
C ILE A 18 -23.71 -1.19 7.88
N ALA A 19 -24.83 -0.88 7.20
CA ALA A 19 -25.76 0.14 7.63
C ALA A 19 -26.37 -0.21 8.99
N CYS A 20 -26.80 -1.46 9.17
CA CYS A 20 -27.36 -1.93 10.43
C CYS A 20 -26.35 -1.82 11.58
N ALA A 21 -25.10 -2.22 11.37
CA ALA A 21 -24.05 -2.07 12.36
C ALA A 21 -23.79 -0.59 12.73
N CYS A 22 -23.79 0.31 11.75
CA CYS A 22 -23.64 1.75 12.00
C CYS A 22 -24.80 2.33 12.82
N ILE A 23 -26.04 1.94 12.51
CA ILE A 23 -27.23 2.33 13.30
C ILE A 23 -27.12 1.74 14.71
N HIS A 24 -26.74 0.47 14.84
CA HIS A 24 -26.57 -0.20 16.12
C HIS A 24 -25.57 0.57 17.00
N LEU A 25 -24.38 0.87 16.46
CA LEU A 25 -23.34 1.62 17.18
C LEU A 25 -23.84 3.02 17.59
N SER A 26 -24.50 3.72 16.67
CA SER A 26 -25.04 5.08 16.92
C SER A 26 -26.10 5.06 18.02
N SER A 27 -26.99 4.06 18.01
CA SER A 27 -28.03 3.90 19.04
C SER A 27 -27.43 3.72 20.44
N ARG A 28 -26.30 3.00 20.56
CA ARG A 28 -25.59 2.82 21.83
C ARG A 28 -24.94 4.11 22.31
N VAL A 29 -24.29 4.86 21.42
CA VAL A 29 -23.67 6.15 21.74
C VAL A 29 -24.73 7.17 22.19
N LEU A 30 -25.86 7.23 21.47
CA LEU A 30 -26.97 8.14 21.76
C LEU A 30 -27.89 7.63 22.88
N ARG A 31 -27.68 6.39 23.36
CA ARG A 31 -28.54 5.70 24.34
C ARG A 31 -30.02 5.64 23.96
N VAL A 32 -30.29 5.49 22.66
CA VAL A 32 -31.63 5.29 22.14
C VAL A 32 -31.90 3.79 22.04
N PRO A 33 -32.89 3.23 22.77
CA PRO A 33 -33.23 1.82 22.65
C PRO A 33 -33.90 1.56 21.29
N LEU A 34 -33.44 0.53 20.59
CA LEU A 34 -34.07 0.05 19.36
C LEU A 34 -35.07 -1.07 19.66
N PRO A 35 -36.10 -1.27 18.81
CA PRO A 35 -37.08 -2.34 18.97
C PRO A 35 -36.42 -3.73 19.05
N SER A 36 -36.93 -4.58 19.96
CA SER A 36 -36.42 -5.94 20.18
C SER A 36 -37.44 -7.05 19.88
N GLN A 37 -38.69 -6.71 19.57
CA GLN A 37 -39.75 -7.66 19.20
C GLN A 37 -40.63 -7.09 18.08
N PRO A 38 -40.41 -7.48 16.80
CA PRO A 38 -39.27 -8.27 16.31
C PRO A 38 -37.95 -7.49 16.44
N LEU A 39 -36.81 -8.17 16.26
CA LEU A 39 -35.51 -7.50 16.30
C LEU A 39 -35.45 -6.51 15.12
N TRP A 40 -35.16 -5.24 15.39
CA TRP A 40 -35.30 -4.18 14.40
C TRP A 40 -34.50 -4.42 13.09
N TYR A 41 -33.39 -5.15 13.14
CA TYR A 41 -32.55 -5.42 11.98
C TYR A 41 -33.05 -6.58 11.11
N GLU A 42 -34.00 -7.39 11.59
CA GLU A 42 -34.58 -8.51 10.83
C GLU A 42 -35.30 -8.01 9.58
N MET A 43 -35.84 -6.80 9.58
CA MET A 43 -36.49 -6.19 8.41
C MET A 43 -35.54 -5.95 7.24
N PHE A 44 -34.22 -6.00 7.49
CA PHE A 44 -33.18 -5.88 6.47
C PHE A 44 -32.51 -7.22 6.16
N ASN A 45 -33.04 -8.34 6.67
CA ASN A 45 -32.44 -9.67 6.54
C ASN A 45 -30.99 -9.74 7.05
N VAL A 46 -30.66 -8.97 8.09
CA VAL A 46 -29.33 -8.92 8.71
C VAL A 46 -29.34 -9.77 9.99
N ASP A 47 -28.25 -10.51 10.22
CA ASP A 47 -28.03 -11.29 11.43
C ASP A 47 -27.26 -10.50 12.51
N SER A 48 -27.44 -10.91 13.78
CA SER A 48 -26.79 -10.24 14.91
C SER A 48 -25.27 -10.39 14.91
N GLU A 49 -24.74 -11.49 14.37
CA GLU A 49 -23.31 -11.80 14.36
C GLU A 49 -22.56 -10.85 13.43
N SER A 50 -23.08 -10.64 12.21
CA SER A 50 -22.60 -9.63 11.26
C SER A 50 -22.58 -8.24 11.87
N ILE A 51 -23.65 -7.84 12.57
CA ILE A 51 -23.72 -6.55 13.26
C ILE A 51 -22.59 -6.43 14.29
N GLU A 52 -22.44 -7.44 15.15
CA GLU A 52 -21.45 -7.44 16.21
C GLU A 52 -20.01 -7.41 15.67
N ASP A 53 -19.72 -8.19 14.65
CA ASP A 53 -18.41 -8.25 14.00
C ASP A 53 -18.01 -6.93 13.32
N ILE A 54 -18.96 -6.30 12.62
CA ILE A 54 -18.74 -5.00 12.00
C ILE A 54 -18.54 -3.93 13.08
N CYS A 55 -19.37 -3.94 14.14
CA CYS A 55 -19.21 -3.03 15.28
C CYS A 55 -17.83 -3.17 15.94
N LYS A 56 -17.37 -4.41 16.21
CA LYS A 56 -16.03 -4.67 16.75
C LYS A 56 -14.93 -4.15 15.83
N SER A 57 -15.04 -4.42 14.52
CA SER A 57 -14.08 -3.97 13.52
C SER A 57 -13.93 -2.44 13.51
N ILE A 58 -15.05 -1.71 13.62
CA ILE A 58 -15.06 -0.25 13.72
C ILE A 58 -14.48 0.21 15.06
N LEU A 59 -14.91 -0.38 16.18
CA LEU A 59 -14.46 0.02 17.53
C LEU A 59 -12.95 -0.20 17.72
N MET A 60 -12.38 -1.23 17.10
CA MET A 60 -10.94 -1.47 17.10
C MET A 60 -10.14 -0.29 16.55
N LEU A 61 -10.70 0.52 15.65
CA LEU A 61 -10.03 1.72 15.14
C LEU A 61 -9.73 2.71 16.28
N TYR A 62 -10.66 2.86 17.22
CA TYR A 62 -10.53 3.79 18.35
C TYR A 62 -9.62 3.27 19.47
N THR A 63 -9.30 1.97 19.46
CA THR A 63 -8.31 1.41 20.39
C THR A 63 -6.87 1.58 19.91
N ARG A 64 -6.67 2.00 18.65
CA ARG A 64 -5.33 2.22 18.10
C ARG A 64 -4.71 3.44 18.76
N LYS A 65 -3.45 3.31 19.19
CA LYS A 65 -2.70 4.47 19.69
C LYS A 65 -2.48 5.45 18.53
N PRO A 66 -2.74 6.76 18.72
CA PRO A 66 -2.32 7.75 17.74
C PRO A 66 -0.81 7.64 17.59
N LEU A 67 -0.34 7.56 16.35
CA LEU A 67 1.08 7.51 16.08
C LEU A 67 1.65 8.92 16.25
N ASP A 68 2.77 9.03 16.94
CA ASP A 68 3.51 10.29 17.00
C ASP A 68 4.20 10.52 15.65
N GLN A 69 3.82 11.63 15.00
CA GLN A 69 4.30 11.98 13.67
C GLN A 69 5.81 12.25 13.69
N GLU A 70 6.33 12.89 14.74
CA GLU A 70 7.75 13.24 14.87
C GLU A 70 8.62 11.98 15.02
N GLU A 71 8.15 11.02 15.82
CA GLU A 71 8.81 9.72 15.97
C GLU A 71 8.87 8.95 14.65
N LEU A 72 7.77 8.95 13.89
CA LEU A 72 7.70 8.32 12.57
C LEU A 72 8.64 8.97 11.56
N GLU A 73 8.65 10.31 11.48
CA GLU A 73 9.55 11.06 10.60
C GLU A 73 11.01 10.79 10.93
N THR A 74 11.36 10.79 12.22
CA THR A 74 12.71 10.46 12.69
C THR A 74 13.12 9.04 12.27
N LYS A 75 12.23 8.05 12.40
CA LYS A 75 12.49 6.67 11.97
C LYS A 75 12.70 6.58 10.45
N VAL A 76 11.92 7.33 9.67
CA VAL A 76 12.06 7.41 8.21
C VAL A 76 13.40 8.01 7.83
N ASP A 77 13.81 9.11 8.46
CA ASP A 77 15.08 9.77 8.16
C ASP A 77 16.27 8.90 8.52
N GLN A 78 16.24 8.22 9.67
CA GLN A 78 17.25 7.25 10.04
C GLN A 78 17.34 6.09 9.04
N ALA A 79 16.20 5.57 8.56
CA ALA A 79 16.17 4.52 7.55
C ALA A 79 16.77 5.00 6.21
N ARG A 80 16.44 6.23 5.78
CA ARG A 80 17.02 6.85 4.57
C ARG A 80 18.53 7.05 4.69
N GLN A 81 19.00 7.54 5.84
CA GLN A 81 20.43 7.73 6.09
C GLN A 81 21.21 6.41 6.07
N LYS A 82 20.67 5.35 6.70
CA LYS A 82 21.27 4.01 6.66
C LYS A 82 21.38 3.48 5.24
N LEU A 83 20.30 3.60 4.46
CA LEU A 83 20.29 3.18 3.06
C LEU A 83 21.34 3.94 2.23
N GLU A 84 21.46 5.25 2.41
CA GLU A 84 22.44 6.05 1.66
C GLU A 84 23.89 5.73 2.09
N ALA A 85 24.13 5.55 3.39
CA ALA A 85 25.44 5.15 3.89
C ALA A 85 25.85 3.77 3.36
N GLU A 86 24.94 2.81 3.29
CA GLU A 86 25.17 1.48 2.70
C GLU A 86 25.46 1.58 1.20
N LYS A 87 24.70 2.39 0.46
CA LYS A 87 24.95 2.66 -0.97
C LYS A 87 26.33 3.28 -1.21
N ILE A 88 26.73 4.26 -0.42
CA ILE A 88 28.05 4.91 -0.52
C ILE A 88 29.15 3.89 -0.21
N LYS A 89 29.02 3.11 0.86
CA LYS A 89 29.99 2.06 1.21
C LYS A 89 30.10 1.01 0.11
N ALA A 90 28.98 0.55 -0.46
CA ALA A 90 28.98 -0.41 -1.56
C ALA A 90 29.66 0.15 -2.82
N ARG A 91 29.40 1.42 -3.18
CA ARG A 91 30.08 2.10 -4.30
C ARG A 91 31.58 2.25 -4.06
N ALA A 92 31.98 2.65 -2.84
CA ALA A 92 33.39 2.79 -2.49
C ALA A 92 34.13 1.44 -2.51
N LEU A 93 33.49 0.36 -2.03
CA LEU A 93 34.05 -0.99 -2.10
C LEU A 93 34.20 -1.48 -3.55
N ALA A 94 33.19 -1.25 -4.39
CA ALA A 94 33.25 -1.59 -5.81
C ALA A 94 34.37 -0.82 -6.54
N GLN A 95 34.52 0.49 -6.26
CA GLN A 95 35.61 1.29 -6.81
C GLN A 95 36.99 0.82 -6.32
N ARG A 96 37.13 0.47 -5.04
CA ARG A 96 38.39 -0.07 -4.50
C ARG A 96 38.75 -1.42 -5.10
N SER A 97 37.77 -2.31 -5.30
CA SER A 97 37.96 -3.58 -6.01
C SER A 97 38.45 -3.39 -7.45
N ASN A 98 37.93 -2.37 -8.15
CA ASN A 98 38.39 -2.03 -9.50
C ASN A 98 39.84 -1.53 -9.51
N LEU A 99 40.24 -0.70 -8.54
CA LEU A 99 41.62 -0.19 -8.41
C LEU A 99 42.64 -1.28 -8.05
N LEU A 100 42.26 -2.24 -7.21
CA LEU A 100 43.12 -3.39 -6.87
C LEU A 100 43.26 -4.40 -8.03
N SER A 101 42.35 -4.38 -9.00
CA SER A 101 42.41 -5.25 -10.19
C SER A 101 43.36 -4.70 -11.27
N THR A 102 43.75 -3.42 -11.22
CA THR A 102 44.62 -2.80 -12.25
C THR A 102 46.12 -3.01 -12.01
N ASP A 103 46.55 -3.44 -10.83
CA ASP A 103 47.99 -3.66 -10.52
C ASP A 103 48.51 -5.07 -10.89
N ALA A 104 47.66 -5.93 -11.46
CA ALA A 104 48.04 -7.27 -11.93
C ALA A 104 48.23 -7.39 -13.45
N ILE A 105 48.30 -6.27 -14.19
CA ILE A 105 48.45 -6.29 -15.65
C ILE A 105 49.67 -5.47 -16.09
N ASN A 106 50.86 -5.98 -15.78
CA ASN A 106 52.06 -5.73 -16.58
C ASN A 106 52.61 -7.08 -17.04
N SER A 107 51.91 -7.72 -17.98
CA SER A 107 52.47 -8.76 -18.85
C SER A 107 52.08 -8.41 -20.29
N PRO A 108 53.01 -8.47 -21.25
CA PRO A 108 52.82 -7.89 -22.56
C PRO A 108 51.81 -8.71 -23.38
N VAL A 109 50.81 -7.98 -23.88
CA VAL A 109 50.07 -8.14 -25.14
C VAL A 109 50.24 -9.47 -25.89
N LEU A 110 49.16 -10.24 -25.97
CA LEU A 110 48.85 -11.03 -27.17
C LEU A 110 47.58 -10.48 -27.80
N ILE A 111 47.79 -9.81 -28.92
CA ILE A 111 46.79 -9.43 -29.91
C ILE A 111 46.32 -10.74 -30.53
N ASP A 112 45.05 -11.07 -30.40
CA ASP A 112 44.42 -11.89 -31.44
C ASP A 112 43.00 -11.38 -31.75
N SER A 113 42.77 -11.27 -33.04
CA SER A 113 41.60 -10.63 -33.65
C SER A 113 40.60 -11.71 -34.02
N ARG A 114 39.30 -11.52 -33.72
CA ARG A 114 38.09 -12.14 -34.33
C ARG A 114 36.93 -11.99 -33.34
N SER A 115 35.66 -11.71 -33.65
CA SER A 115 34.90 -11.30 -34.84
C SER A 115 33.42 -11.23 -34.39
N ASN A 116 32.63 -10.33 -35.00
CA ASN A 116 31.16 -10.32 -35.09
C ASN A 116 30.26 -10.04 -33.84
N SER A 117 29.68 -8.82 -33.85
CA SER A 117 28.28 -8.37 -33.65
C SER A 117 27.15 -9.43 -33.43
N PRO A 118 25.98 -9.09 -32.79
CA PRO A 118 25.23 -7.85 -33.01
C PRO A 118 24.51 -7.17 -31.81
N SER A 119 24.19 -5.91 -32.05
CA SER A 119 23.39 -4.97 -31.27
C SER A 119 21.93 -5.41 -31.15
N ILE A 120 21.38 -5.40 -29.93
CA ILE A 120 19.91 -5.44 -29.72
C ILE A 120 19.42 -4.02 -29.50
N VAL A 121 18.74 -3.51 -30.53
CA VAL A 121 17.89 -2.33 -30.51
C VAL A 121 16.56 -2.76 -29.86
N GLY A 122 16.29 -2.26 -28.66
CA GLY A 122 15.00 -2.38 -27.99
C GLY A 122 14.21 -1.10 -28.17
N ASN A 123 13.19 -1.15 -29.03
CA ASN A 123 12.24 -0.08 -29.31
C ASN A 123 11.54 0.44 -28.04
N ASP A 124 11.75 1.71 -27.73
CA ASP A 124 10.78 2.51 -26.98
C ASP A 124 9.69 2.98 -27.95
N ASN A 125 8.48 2.45 -27.81
CA ASN A 125 7.24 3.10 -28.22
C ASN A 125 6.05 2.32 -27.67
N ILE A 126 5.33 2.90 -26.70
CA ILE A 126 3.90 3.22 -26.79
C ILE A 126 3.63 4.21 -25.66
N ALA A 127 3.82 5.48 -25.99
CA ALA A 127 3.26 6.59 -25.24
C ALA A 127 1.74 6.52 -25.33
N ASN A 128 1.12 6.73 -24.17
CA ASN A 128 -0.31 6.92 -23.93
C ASN A 128 -1.06 7.57 -25.09
N LYS A 129 -1.90 6.78 -25.74
CA LYS A 129 -3.00 7.22 -26.61
C LYS A 129 -4.20 7.59 -25.72
N ASN A 130 -4.08 8.70 -24.98
CA ASN A 130 -5.24 9.37 -24.37
C ASN A 130 -5.73 10.45 -25.33
N LYS A 131 -6.83 10.17 -26.04
CA LYS A 131 -7.80 11.14 -26.58
C LYS A 131 -8.87 10.43 -27.40
N ASN A 132 -9.94 10.00 -26.73
CA ASN A 132 -11.31 9.81 -27.21
C ASN A 132 -12.10 9.32 -25.98
N ILE A 133 -13.17 9.95 -25.49
CA ILE A 133 -14.37 10.40 -26.18
C ILE A 133 -15.02 11.50 -25.31
N GLU A 134 -15.09 12.72 -25.83
CA GLU A 134 -16.13 13.69 -25.47
C GLU A 134 -17.11 13.71 -26.65
N SER A 135 -18.28 13.12 -26.42
CA SER A 135 -19.54 13.36 -27.12
C SER A 135 -20.59 12.86 -26.12
N VAL A 136 -21.60 13.62 -25.72
CA VAL A 136 -22.74 13.94 -26.56
C VAL A 136 -23.49 15.15 -25.98
N SER A 137 -23.91 16.03 -26.89
CA SER A 137 -24.90 17.09 -26.71
C SER A 137 -26.32 16.53 -26.66
N GLU A 138 -27.15 17.05 -25.75
CA GLU A 138 -28.56 17.49 -25.89
C GLU A 138 -29.25 17.54 -24.51
#